data_AF-A0A2N1MAT2-F1
#
_entry.id   AF-A0A2N1MAT2-F1
#
_cell.length_a   1.000
_cell.length_b   1.000
_cell.length_c   1.000
_cell.angle_alpha   90.00
_cell.angle_beta   90.00
_cell.angle_gamma   90.00
#
_symmetry.space_group_name_H-M   'P 1'
#
loop_
_entity.id
_entity.type
_entity.pdbx_description
1 polymer ?
#
loop_
_entity_poly.entity_id
_entity_poly.type
_entity_poly.pdbx_seq_one_letter_code
_entity_poly.pdbx_strand_id
1 'polypeptide(L)'
;RQEKLKGKHHAPGSKAWFTAIKEHKRFAELKIERDNYIVETSARAKFWGTSFNSIEHREGMEKLDKGKSVSKSNKKLEQLEQEFAQFKIDYFSVMNISADHYRYKGHTSDDTKELEL
;
A
#
# COMPACT_ATOMS: atom_id res chain seq x y z
N ARG A 1 -39.66 21.45 -26.93
CA ARG A 1 -38.94 20.56 -25.96
C ARG A 1 -37.51 21.09 -25.68
N GLN A 2 -37.40 22.33 -25.19
CA GLN A 2 -36.11 22.96 -24.80
C GLN A 2 -36.18 23.57 -23.38
N GLU A 3 -37.37 23.66 -22.79
CA GLU A 3 -37.61 24.21 -21.45
C GLU A 3 -37.02 23.39 -20.30
N LYS A 4 -36.54 22.16 -20.53
CA LYS A 4 -36.03 21.29 -19.47
C LYS A 4 -34.53 21.49 -19.16
N LEU A 5 -33.83 22.35 -19.89
CA LEU A 5 -32.37 22.53 -19.77
C LEU A 5 -31.94 23.88 -19.18
N LYS A 6 -32.81 24.91 -19.22
CA LYS A 6 -32.54 26.17 -18.53
C LYS A 6 -33.21 26.10 -17.16
N GLY A 7 -32.39 26.02 -16.11
CA GLY A 7 -32.87 26.11 -14.73
C GLY A 7 -33.68 27.38 -14.49
N LYS A 8 -34.26 27.53 -13.29
CA LYS A 8 -35.03 28.74 -12.96
C LYS A 8 -34.14 29.98 -13.14
N HIS A 9 -34.57 30.92 -13.99
CA HIS A 9 -33.89 32.20 -14.17
C HIS A 9 -34.39 33.19 -13.12
N HIS A 10 -33.48 33.72 -12.30
CA HIS A 10 -33.77 34.75 -11.33
C HIS A 10 -33.36 36.12 -11.87
N ALA A 11 -34.16 37.15 -11.60
CA ALA A 11 -33.80 38.52 -11.95
C ALA A 11 -32.48 38.91 -11.25
N PRO A 12 -31.50 39.48 -11.96
CA PRO A 12 -30.24 39.94 -11.38
C PRO A 12 -30.49 40.85 -10.17
N GLY A 13 -29.74 40.67 -9.08
CA GLY A 13 -29.90 41.46 -7.86
C GLY A 13 -31.08 41.08 -6.95
N SER A 14 -31.98 40.19 -7.37
CA SER A 14 -33.03 39.66 -6.50
C SER A 14 -32.44 38.77 -5.39
N LYS A 15 -33.14 38.63 -4.26
CA LYS A 15 -32.71 37.73 -3.18
C LYS A 15 -32.50 36.30 -3.67
N ALA A 16 -33.41 35.82 -4.53
CA ALA A 16 -33.35 34.50 -5.13
C ALA A 16 -32.13 34.31 -6.06
N TRP A 17 -31.71 35.36 -6.76
CA TRP A 17 -30.50 35.34 -7.57
C TRP A 17 -29.24 35.20 -6.71
N PHE A 18 -29.14 35.95 -5.62
CA PHE A 18 -28.01 35.83 -4.69
C PHE A 18 -27.96 34.47 -3.97
N THR A 19 -29.10 33.89 -3.59
CA THR A 19 -29.13 32.56 -2.97
C THR A 19 -28.67 31.48 -3.96
N ALA A 20 -29.15 31.53 -5.22
CA ALA A 20 -28.75 30.58 -6.24
C ALA A 20 -27.23 30.61 -6.51
N ILE A 21 -26.62 31.80 -6.57
CA ILE A 21 -25.16 31.94 -6.74
C ILE A 21 -24.40 31.36 -5.55
N LYS A 22 -24.85 31.63 -4.32
CA LYS A 22 -24.22 31.07 -3.11
C LYS A 22 -24.29 29.54 -3.11
N GLU A 23 -25.44 28.99 -3.47
CA GLU A 23 -25.62 27.54 -3.56
C GLU A 23 -24.73 26.93 -4.64
N HIS A 24 -24.68 27.53 -5.84
CA HIS A 24 -23.78 27.06 -6.90
C HIS A 24 -22.32 27.06 -6.47
N LYS A 25 -21.86 28.13 -5.80
CA LYS A 25 -20.51 28.19 -5.24
C LYS A 25 -20.27 27.06 -4.25
N ARG A 26 -21.19 26.86 -3.31
CA ARG A 26 -21.11 25.79 -2.31
C ARG A 26 -21.07 24.40 -2.96
N PHE A 27 -21.89 24.14 -3.98
CA PHE A 27 -21.89 22.87 -4.70
C PHE A 27 -20.58 22.63 -5.44
N ALA A 28 -20.00 23.67 -6.04
CA ALA A 28 -18.70 23.56 -6.69
C ALA A 28 -17.59 23.25 -5.68
N GLU A 29 -17.58 23.94 -4.53
CA GLU A 29 -16.62 23.69 -3.44
C GLU A 29 -16.73 22.27 -2.89
N LEU A 30 -17.96 21.78 -2.62
CA LEU A 30 -18.19 20.40 -2.17
C LEU A 30 -17.72 19.36 -3.19
N LYS A 31 -17.88 19.66 -4.49
CA LYS A 31 -17.40 18.78 -5.55
C LYS A 31 -15.88 18.71 -5.56
N ILE A 32 -15.21 19.86 -5.46
CA ILE A 32 -13.75 19.94 -5.37
C ILE A 32 -13.24 19.16 -4.15
N GLU A 33 -13.88 19.33 -2.99
CA GLU A 33 -13.53 18.62 -1.75
C GLU A 33 -13.65 17.10 -1.91
N ARG A 34 -14.75 16.63 -2.51
CA ARG A 34 -14.94 15.21 -2.80
C ARG A 34 -13.86 14.66 -3.74
N ASP A 35 -13.55 15.39 -4.82
CA ASP A 35 -12.56 14.97 -5.80
C ASP A 35 -11.16 14.90 -5.14
N ASN A 36 -10.81 15.87 -4.31
CA ASN A 36 -9.58 15.86 -3.52
C ASN A 36 -9.51 14.66 -2.58
N TYR A 37 -10.60 14.39 -1.83
CA TYR A 37 -10.69 13.23 -0.94
C TYR A 37 -10.48 11.91 -1.70
N ILE A 38 -11.08 11.76 -2.88
CA ILE A 38 -10.93 10.56 -3.71
C ILE A 38 -9.48 10.40 -4.17
N VAL A 39 -8.85 11.48 -4.65
CA VAL A 39 -7.46 11.46 -5.13
C VAL A 39 -6.51 11.09 -3.99
N GLU A 40 -6.63 11.74 -2.84
CA GLU A 40 -5.76 11.48 -1.68
C GLU A 40 -5.92 10.04 -1.18
N THR A 41 -7.17 9.59 -1.02
CA THR A 41 -7.47 8.24 -0.51
C THR A 41 -7.03 7.17 -1.51
N SER A 42 -7.17 7.42 -2.82
CA SER A 42 -6.66 6.52 -3.86
C SER A 42 -5.13 6.45 -3.88
N ALA A 43 -4.44 7.59 -3.74
CA ALA A 43 -2.99 7.63 -3.66
C ALA A 43 -2.47 6.83 -2.45
N ARG A 44 -3.13 6.99 -1.29
CA ARG A 44 -2.84 6.19 -0.08
C ARG A 44 -3.10 4.71 -0.31
N ALA A 45 -4.25 4.33 -0.86
CA ALA A 45 -4.56 2.94 -1.19
C ALA A 45 -3.49 2.31 -2.09
N LYS A 46 -3.04 3.03 -3.13
CA LYS A 46 -1.94 2.59 -4.01
C LYS A 46 -0.62 2.42 -3.28
N PHE A 47 -0.24 3.38 -2.43
CA PHE A 47 0.98 3.31 -1.62
C PHE A 47 1.00 2.04 -0.75
N TRP A 48 -0.14 1.69 -0.15
CA TRP A 48 -0.26 0.48 0.64
C TRP A 48 -0.45 -0.78 -0.20
N GLY A 49 -0.82 -0.69 -1.48
CA GLY A 49 -1.20 -1.85 -2.29
C GLY A 49 -2.56 -2.44 -1.89
N THR A 50 -3.48 -1.62 -1.37
CA THR A 50 -4.86 -2.01 -1.07
C THR A 50 -5.85 -1.38 -2.03
N SER A 51 -7.11 -1.83 -1.97
CA SER A 51 -8.21 -1.14 -2.60
C SER A 51 -8.67 0.08 -1.79
N PHE A 52 -9.34 1.01 -2.48
CA PHE A 52 -9.94 2.21 -1.89
C PHE A 52 -10.88 1.90 -0.72
N ASN A 53 -11.71 0.85 -0.85
CA ASN A 53 -12.70 0.47 0.17
C ASN A 53 -12.09 -0.21 1.41
N SER A 54 -10.81 -0.59 1.37
CA SER A 54 -10.14 -1.34 2.44
C SER A 54 -9.01 -0.57 3.12
N ILE A 55 -8.73 0.66 2.69
CA ILE A 55 -7.58 1.43 3.20
C ILE A 55 -7.74 1.83 4.66
N GLU A 56 -8.95 2.25 5.07
CA GLU A 56 -9.22 2.68 6.45
C GLU A 56 -9.01 1.56 7.47
N HIS A 57 -9.38 0.33 7.11
CA HIS A 57 -9.20 -0.83 7.97
C HIS A 57 -7.72 -1.15 8.16
N ARG A 58 -6.92 -1.09 7.08
CA ARG A 58 -5.49 -1.37 7.15
C ARG A 58 -4.71 -0.29 7.91
N GLU A 59 -5.03 0.97 7.70
CA GLU A 59 -4.43 2.07 8.48
C GLU A 59 -4.84 2.01 9.96
N GLY A 60 -6.06 1.56 10.25
CA GLY A 60 -6.51 1.25 11.61
C GLY A 60 -5.69 0.14 12.27
N MET A 61 -5.31 -0.89 11.53
CA MET A 61 -4.43 -1.97 12.04
C MET A 61 -3.01 -1.46 12.34
N GLU A 62 -2.43 -0.59 11.51
CA GLU A 62 -1.11 0.00 11.80
C GLU A 62 -1.10 0.83 13.09
N LYS A 63 -2.18 1.60 13.36
CA LYS A 63 -2.30 2.39 14.57
C LYS A 63 -2.40 1.51 15.82
N LEU A 64 -2.99 0.32 15.68
CA LEU A 64 -3.05 -0.68 16.74
C LEU A 64 -1.70 -1.38 16.95
N ASP A 65 -0.94 -1.67 15.90
CA ASP A 65 0.41 -2.25 15.97
C ASP A 65 1.44 -1.28 16.58
N LYS A 66 1.33 0.03 16.31
CA LYS A 66 2.20 1.04 16.93
C LYS A 66 1.93 1.24 18.42
N GLY A 67 0.74 0.87 18.91
CA GLY A 67 0.34 0.98 20.32
C GLY A 67 0.43 -0.32 21.12
N LYS A 68 0.62 -1.46 20.46
CA LYS A 68 0.81 -2.76 21.10
C LYS A 68 2.13 -3.32 20.63
N SER A 69 3.12 -3.38 21.51
CA SER A 69 4.08 -4.48 21.43
C SER A 69 3.23 -5.76 21.45
N VAL A 70 2.99 -6.35 20.29
CA VAL A 70 2.36 -7.66 20.20
C VAL A 70 3.42 -8.65 20.67
N SER A 71 3.65 -8.69 21.98
CA SER A 71 4.28 -9.80 22.67
C SER A 71 3.28 -10.97 22.69
N LYS A 72 2.85 -11.40 21.49
CA LYS A 72 2.41 -12.77 21.29
C LYS A 72 3.64 -13.47 20.78
N SER A 73 4.49 -13.92 21.70
CA SER A 73 5.45 -14.94 21.36
C SER A 73 4.64 -16.15 20.89
N ASN A 74 4.60 -16.36 19.57
CA ASN A 74 4.11 -17.62 19.05
C ASN A 74 5.06 -18.67 19.60
N LYS A 75 4.55 -19.73 20.23
CA LYS A 75 5.39 -20.83 20.76
C LYS A 75 6.40 -21.34 19.71
N LYS A 76 6.04 -21.23 18.42
CA LYS A 76 6.92 -21.52 17.28
C LYS A 76 8.13 -20.58 17.17
N LEU A 77 7.98 -19.29 17.47
CA LEU A 77 9.10 -18.33 17.49
C LEU A 77 10.06 -18.64 18.64
N GLU A 78 9.54 -18.92 19.84
CA GLU A 78 10.38 -19.31 20.98
C GLU A 78 11.15 -20.61 20.69
N GLN A 79 10.49 -21.58 20.05
CA GLN A 79 11.14 -22.82 19.59
C GLN A 79 12.25 -22.54 18.58
N LEU A 80 11.98 -21.70 17.57
CA LEU A 80 12.99 -21.36 16.55
C LEU A 80 14.17 -20.59 17.14
N GLU A 81 13.94 -19.69 18.11
CA GLU A 81 15.02 -18.97 18.80
C GLU A 81 15.87 -19.93 19.65
N GLN A 82 15.25 -20.91 20.33
CA GLN A 82 15.96 -21.96 21.05
C GLN A 82 16.77 -22.87 20.11
N GLU A 83 16.15 -23.33 19.02
CA GLU A 83 16.82 -24.14 18.00
C GLU A 83 17.99 -23.37 17.38
N PHE A 84 17.83 -22.07 17.09
CA PHE A 84 18.89 -21.22 16.56
C PHE A 84 20.03 -21.00 17.56
N ALA A 85 19.71 -20.78 18.84
CA ALA A 85 20.72 -20.67 19.89
C ALA A 85 21.51 -21.98 20.07
N GLN A 86 20.85 -23.12 19.90
CA GLN A 86 21.45 -24.46 19.93
C GLN A 86 22.22 -24.79 18.65
N PHE A 87 21.85 -24.18 17.52
CA PHE A 87 22.51 -24.34 16.22
C PHE A 87 23.86 -23.61 16.19
N LYS A 88 24.82 -24.14 16.95
CA LYS A 88 26.24 -23.80 16.87
C LYS A 88 26.93 -24.82 15.98
N ILE A 89 26.75 -24.68 14.67
CA ILE A 89 27.55 -25.44 13.71
C ILE A 89 28.90 -24.75 13.56
N ASP A 90 29.99 -25.50 13.80
CA ASP A 90 31.32 -25.08 13.41
C ASP A 90 31.48 -25.30 11.90
N TYR A 91 31.66 -24.21 11.15
CA TYR A 91 31.84 -24.23 9.70
C TYR A 91 32.96 -25.18 9.27
N PHE A 92 34.03 -25.28 10.07
CA PHE A 92 35.17 -26.15 9.79
C PHE A 92 34.92 -27.62 10.17
N SER A 93 33.87 -27.93 10.92
CA SER A 93 33.44 -29.32 11.15
C SER A 93 32.67 -29.88 9.94
N VAL A 94 32.03 -29.02 9.16
CA VAL A 94 31.24 -29.41 7.98
C VAL A 94 32.08 -29.35 6.72
N MET A 95 32.92 -28.33 6.60
CA MET A 95 33.78 -28.12 5.44
C MET A 95 35.20 -28.61 5.74
N ASN A 96 35.62 -29.66 5.04
CA ASN A 96 37.01 -30.12 5.12
C ASN A 96 37.92 -29.13 4.38
N ILE A 97 38.63 -28.27 5.12
CA ILE A 97 39.60 -27.31 4.56
C ILE A 97 40.65 -27.99 3.67
N SER A 98 41.03 -29.22 3.99
CA SER A 98 42.06 -29.98 3.30
C SER A 98 41.51 -30.78 2.12
N ALA A 99 40.20 -30.75 1.88
CA ALA A 99 39.63 -31.37 0.70
C ALA A 99 39.93 -30.49 -0.53
N ASP A 100 40.52 -31.11 -1.55
CA ASP A 100 40.64 -30.50 -2.87
C ASP A 100 39.24 -30.32 -3.46
N HIS A 101 38.66 -29.15 -3.24
CA HIS A 101 37.40 -28.75 -3.86
C HIS A 101 37.69 -28.45 -5.34
N TYR A 102 37.77 -29.50 -6.15
CA TYR A 102 37.69 -29.35 -7.60
C TYR A 102 36.35 -28.66 -7.91
N ARG A 103 36.39 -27.35 -8.14
CA ARG A 103 35.30 -26.60 -8.72
C ARG A 103 35.19 -27.06 -10.17
N TYR A 104 34.55 -28.20 -10.39
CA TYR A 104 34.02 -28.52 -11.71
C TYR A 104 33.01 -27.43 -12.03
N LYS A 105 33.43 -26.43 -12.81
CA LYS A 105 32.53 -25.48 -13.46
C LYS A 105 31.82 -26.24 -14.57
N GLY A 106 30.96 -27.18 -14.17
CA GLY A 106 29.97 -27.78 -15.06
C GLY A 106 29.13 -26.66 -15.66
N HIS A 107 28.72 -26.87 -16.91
CA HIS A 107 28.00 -25.89 -17.72
C HIS A 107 26.98 -25.12 -16.89
N THR A 108 27.26 -23.82 -16.70
CA THR A 108 26.27 -22.84 -16.24
C THR A 108 24.97 -23.10 -16.97
N SER A 109 23.84 -23.14 -16.26
CA SER A 109 22.53 -23.43 -16.87
C SER A 109 22.34 -22.54 -18.10
N ASP A 110 21.78 -23.12 -19.16
CA ASP A 110 21.58 -22.43 -20.45
C ASP A 110 20.77 -21.13 -20.31
N ASP A 111 20.05 -20.95 -19.20
CA ASP A 111 19.32 -19.73 -18.84
C ASP A 111 20.18 -18.46 -18.85
N THR A 112 21.52 -18.58 -18.76
CA THR A 112 22.44 -17.43 -18.79
C THR A 112 22.85 -17.01 -20.21
N LYS A 113 22.57 -17.83 -21.25
CA LYS A 113 22.94 -17.51 -22.64
C LYS A 113 21.91 -16.65 -23.37
N GLU A 114 20.67 -16.57 -22.88
CA GLU A 114 19.57 -15.88 -23.58
C GLU A 114 19.51 -14.37 -23.34
N LEU A 115 20.45 -13.80 -22.59
CA LEU A 115 20.57 -12.35 -22.37
C LEU A 115 21.61 -11.67 -23.28
N GLU A 116 22.21 -12.41 -24.21
CA GLU A 116 23.06 -11.87 -25.28
C GLU A 116 22.24 -11.69 -26.58
N LEU A 117 21.28 -10.75 -26.59
CA LEU A 117 20.64 -10.22 -27.80
C LEU A 117 20.51 -8.70 -27.74
#